data_AF-A0A9Q6WJR9-F1
#
_entry.id   AF-A0A9Q6WJR9-F1
#
_cell.length_a   1.000
_cell.length_b   1.000
_cell.length_c   1.000
_cell.angle_alpha   90.00
_cell.angle_beta   90.00
_cell.angle_gamma   90.00
#
_symmetry.space_group_name_H-M   'P 1'
#
loop_
_entity.id
_entity.type
_entity.pdbx_description
1 polymer ?
#
loop_
_entity_poly.entity_id
_entity_poly.type
_entity_poly.pdbx_seq_one_letter_code
_entity_poly.pdbx_strand_id
1 'polypeptide(L)'
;MKYLPIIAMAVAISACAAQPPAGVQSVGTSQQPPKVVGQCIAKKWADKTQQQVVAQDTLANDAAMDVYVPGQQPPNGAAAVVRPNYQGSGTWVGFRAAGGAGSDATGDISACL
;
A
#
# COMPACT_ATOMS: atom_id res chain seq x y z
N MET A 1 36.59 4.12 44.41
CA MET A 1 35.31 4.68 43.91
C MET A 1 35.59 5.48 42.64
N LYS A 2 35.17 4.98 41.48
CA LYS A 2 35.30 5.69 40.18
C LYS A 2 34.07 5.30 39.36
N TYR A 3 33.13 6.24 39.23
CA TYR A 3 31.83 6.03 38.61
C TYR A 3 31.99 6.05 37.08
N LEU A 4 31.62 4.95 36.43
CA LEU A 4 31.44 4.90 34.98
C LEU A 4 30.11 5.59 34.63
N PRO A 5 30.09 6.58 33.73
CA PRO A 5 28.85 7.14 33.25
C PRO A 5 28.26 6.14 32.25
N ILE A 6 27.27 5.38 32.69
CA ILE A 6 26.39 4.64 31.79
C ILE A 6 25.57 5.70 31.05
N ILE A 7 26.05 6.07 29.86
CA ILE A 7 25.27 6.87 28.91
C ILE A 7 24.10 5.98 28.49
N ALA A 8 22.94 6.22 29.09
CA ALA A 8 21.68 5.64 28.67
C ALA A 8 21.33 6.21 27.29
N MET A 9 21.69 5.47 26.23
CA MET A 9 21.14 5.67 24.90
C MET A 9 19.64 5.31 24.96
N ALA A 10 18.81 6.29 25.29
CA ALA A 10 17.37 6.20 25.09
C ALA A 10 17.10 6.32 23.57
N VAL A 11 17.25 5.20 22.85
CA VAL A 11 16.78 5.12 21.47
C VAL A 11 15.26 5.07 21.54
N ALA A 12 14.62 6.22 21.30
CA ALA A 12 13.18 6.31 21.15
C ALA A 12 12.75 5.52 19.90
N ILE A 13 12.42 4.25 20.07
CA ILE A 13 11.78 3.40 19.06
C ILE A 13 10.29 3.79 18.98
N SER A 14 9.99 4.98 18.47
CA SER A 14 8.61 5.41 18.16
C SER A 14 8.21 5.13 16.70
N ALA A 15 8.99 4.34 15.95
CA ALA A 15 8.80 4.13 14.51
C ALA A 15 7.82 3.00 14.11
N CYS A 16 7.26 2.23 15.05
CA CYS A 16 6.50 1.02 14.71
C CYS A 16 5.05 1.25 14.24
N ALA A 17 4.57 2.50 14.16
CA ALA A 17 3.21 2.79 13.69
C ALA A 17 3.12 3.12 12.18
N ALA A 18 4.25 3.34 11.52
CA ALA A 18 4.31 3.91 10.17
C ALA A 18 4.99 3.00 9.14
N GLN A 19 5.06 1.69 9.40
CA GLN A 19 5.73 0.75 8.51
C GLN A 19 4.74 0.16 7.51
N PRO A 20 5.09 0.12 6.21
CA PRO A 20 4.35 -0.64 5.22
C PRO A 20 4.09 -2.08 5.68
N PRO A 21 2.93 -2.67 5.33
CA PRO A 21 2.62 -4.04 5.71
C PRO A 21 3.68 -5.03 5.19
N ALA A 22 3.97 -6.08 5.97
CA ALA A 22 4.90 -7.13 5.56
C ALA A 22 4.45 -7.81 4.25
N GLY A 23 5.41 -8.16 3.39
CA GLY A 23 5.14 -8.80 2.10
C GLY A 23 4.53 -7.87 1.03
N VAL A 24 4.54 -6.55 1.27
CA VAL A 24 4.10 -5.54 0.30
C VAL A 24 5.30 -4.74 -0.18
N GLN A 25 5.53 -4.74 -1.49
CA GLN A 25 6.58 -3.93 -2.11
C GLN A 25 6.06 -2.51 -2.34
N SER A 26 6.79 -1.49 -1.88
CA SER A 26 6.43 -0.10 -2.16
C SER A 26 6.50 0.20 -3.66
N VAL A 27 5.45 0.81 -4.20
CA VAL A 27 5.42 1.30 -5.60
C VAL A 27 5.66 2.81 -5.63
N GLY A 28 4.99 3.56 -4.75
CA GLY A 28 5.20 5.01 -4.64
C GLY A 28 4.14 5.73 -3.81
N THR A 29 4.05 7.04 -3.99
CA THR A 29 3.09 7.91 -3.29
C THR A 29 2.40 8.87 -4.26
N SER A 30 1.15 9.22 -3.98
CA SER A 30 0.37 10.24 -4.68
C SER A 30 -0.05 11.36 -3.73
N GLN A 31 -0.23 12.58 -4.27
CA GLN A 31 -0.85 13.68 -3.52
C GLN A 31 -2.38 13.55 -3.45
N GLN A 32 -2.98 12.66 -4.25
CA GLN A 32 -4.42 12.44 -4.27
C GLN A 32 -4.91 11.62 -3.06
N PRO A 33 -6.20 11.73 -2.69
CA PRO A 33 -6.79 10.91 -1.62
C PRO A 33 -6.81 9.40 -1.97
N PRO A 34 -6.78 8.49 -0.97
CA PRO A 34 -6.72 7.05 -1.19
C PRO A 34 -7.82 6.51 -2.11
N LYS A 35 -9.05 6.99 -1.94
CA LYS A 35 -10.19 6.64 -2.80
C LYS A 35 -9.93 6.92 -4.28
N VAL A 36 -9.40 8.09 -4.60
CA VAL A 36 -9.15 8.51 -5.99
C VAL A 36 -8.07 7.64 -6.63
N VAL A 37 -7.00 7.37 -5.89
CA VAL A 37 -5.90 6.51 -6.34
C VAL A 37 -6.38 5.07 -6.54
N GLY A 38 -7.11 4.51 -5.56
CA GLY A 38 -7.67 3.16 -5.66
C GLY A 38 -8.65 3.01 -6.83
N GLN A 39 -9.51 4.00 -7.06
CA GLN A 39 -10.42 4.03 -8.21
C GLN A 39 -9.66 4.11 -9.54
N CYS A 40 -8.60 4.90 -9.63
CA CYS A 40 -7.75 4.95 -10.83
C CYS A 40 -7.16 3.58 -11.15
N ILE A 41 -6.58 2.91 -10.14
CA ILE A 41 -5.97 1.58 -10.30
C ILE A 41 -7.03 0.57 -10.74
N ALA A 42 -8.17 0.54 -10.05
CA ALA A 42 -9.26 -0.38 -10.35
C ALA A 42 -9.77 -0.17 -11.78
N LYS A 43 -10.01 1.09 -12.18
CA LYS A 43 -10.44 1.43 -13.53
C LYS A 43 -9.41 1.05 -14.57
N LYS A 44 -8.13 1.35 -14.34
CA LYS A 44 -7.06 1.05 -15.29
C LYS A 44 -6.94 -0.45 -15.54
N TRP A 45 -7.00 -1.28 -14.50
CA TRP A 45 -7.00 -2.72 -14.66
C TRP A 45 -8.28 -3.26 -15.29
N ALA A 46 -9.45 -2.74 -14.92
CA ALA A 46 -10.71 -3.12 -15.54
C ALA A 46 -10.71 -2.80 -17.06
N ASP A 47 -10.28 -1.60 -17.43
CA ASP A 47 -10.23 -1.15 -18.83
C ASP A 47 -9.19 -1.96 -19.63
N LYS A 48 -8.01 -2.26 -19.04
CA LYS A 48 -6.95 -3.02 -19.72
C LYS A 48 -7.30 -4.49 -19.91
N THR A 49 -7.95 -5.11 -18.93
CA THR A 49 -8.22 -6.56 -18.94
C THR A 49 -9.63 -6.93 -19.38
N GLN A 50 -10.55 -5.96 -19.41
CA GLN A 50 -11.98 -6.18 -19.63
C GLN A 50 -12.57 -7.19 -18.61
N GLN A 51 -12.02 -7.21 -17.39
CA GLN A 51 -12.46 -8.07 -16.30
C GLN A 51 -12.90 -7.23 -15.11
N GLN A 52 -13.76 -7.83 -14.28
CA GLN A 52 -14.16 -7.22 -13.02
C GLN A 52 -12.95 -7.11 -12.08
N VAL A 53 -12.80 -5.93 -11.48
CA VAL A 53 -11.82 -5.67 -10.43
C VAL A 53 -12.54 -5.58 -9.09
N VAL A 54 -11.99 -6.25 -8.08
CA VAL A 54 -12.50 -6.20 -6.71
C VAL A 54 -11.65 -5.20 -5.93
N ALA A 55 -12.30 -4.23 -5.29
CA ALA A 55 -11.69 -3.35 -4.30
C ALA A 55 -12.33 -3.61 -2.95
N GLN A 56 -11.52 -3.76 -1.90
CA GLN A 56 -11.98 -3.99 -0.54
C GLN A 56 -11.45 -2.89 0.37
N ASP A 57 -12.35 -2.15 1.00
CA ASP A 57 -11.97 -1.21 2.04
C ASP A 57 -11.39 -1.92 3.25
N THR A 58 -10.28 -1.39 3.75
CA THR A 58 -9.58 -1.85 4.96
C THR A 58 -9.66 -0.82 6.09
N LEU A 59 -10.03 0.42 5.77
CA LEU A 59 -10.42 1.46 6.72
C LEU A 59 -11.74 2.10 6.27
N ALA A 60 -12.52 2.59 7.24
CA ALA A 60 -13.78 3.27 6.97
C ALA A 60 -13.60 4.54 6.11
N ASN A 61 -14.67 4.96 5.44
CA ASN A 61 -14.71 6.16 4.58
C ASN A 61 -13.73 6.13 3.41
N ASP A 62 -13.48 4.95 2.82
CA ASP A 62 -12.55 4.74 1.71
C ASP A 62 -11.11 5.20 2.02
N ALA A 63 -10.74 5.30 3.31
CA ALA A 63 -9.44 5.84 3.74
C ALA A 63 -8.27 4.88 3.47
N ALA A 64 -8.56 3.60 3.25
CA ALA A 64 -7.60 2.61 2.81
C ALA A 64 -8.34 1.45 2.14
N MET A 65 -7.74 0.89 1.09
CA MET A 65 -8.33 -0.25 0.37
C MET A 65 -7.26 -1.12 -0.26
N ASP A 66 -7.62 -2.37 -0.50
CA ASP A 66 -6.86 -3.29 -1.33
C ASP A 66 -7.60 -3.45 -2.66
N VAL A 67 -6.96 -3.07 -3.76
CA VAL A 67 -7.47 -3.28 -5.11
C VAL A 67 -6.83 -4.54 -5.65
N TYR A 68 -7.61 -5.59 -5.87
CA TYR A 68 -7.11 -6.89 -6.28
C TYR A 68 -6.86 -6.92 -7.79
N VAL A 69 -5.76 -7.54 -8.20
CA VAL A 69 -5.49 -7.80 -9.63
C VAL A 69 -6.66 -8.61 -10.21
N PRO A 70 -7.09 -8.36 -11.47
CA PRO A 70 -8.18 -9.11 -12.10
C PRO A 70 -8.03 -10.64 -11.92
N GLY A 71 -9.12 -11.29 -11.52
CA GLY A 71 -9.17 -12.73 -11.22
C GLY A 71 -8.67 -13.13 -9.82
N GLN A 72 -8.09 -12.21 -9.04
CA GLN A 72 -7.74 -12.44 -7.64
C GLN A 72 -8.92 -12.12 -6.72
N GLN A 73 -8.98 -12.79 -5.56
CA GLN A 73 -10.06 -12.63 -4.61
C GLN A 73 -9.54 -12.18 -3.24
N PRO A 74 -10.31 -11.40 -2.48
CA PRO A 74 -10.04 -11.16 -1.07
C PRO A 74 -10.21 -12.42 -0.19
N PRO A 75 -9.62 -12.45 1.03
CA PRO A 75 -8.66 -11.48 1.56
C PRO A 75 -7.21 -11.77 1.10
N ASN A 76 -7.00 -12.89 0.40
CA ASN A 76 -5.70 -13.39 0.00
C ASN A 76 -5.56 -13.34 -1.52
N GLY A 77 -4.69 -12.47 -2.03
CA GLY A 77 -4.48 -12.34 -3.46
C GLY A 77 -3.52 -11.22 -3.80
N ALA A 78 -3.11 -11.18 -5.07
CA ALA A 78 -2.27 -10.10 -5.56
C ALA A 78 -3.09 -8.82 -5.61
N ALA A 79 -2.58 -7.74 -5.02
CA ALA A 79 -3.34 -6.50 -4.88
C ALA A 79 -2.44 -5.26 -4.79
N ALA A 80 -2.94 -4.13 -5.30
CA ALA A 80 -2.46 -2.82 -4.89
C ALA A 80 -2.99 -2.50 -3.49
N VAL A 81 -2.07 -2.24 -2.57
CA VAL A 81 -2.34 -1.88 -1.18
C VAL A 81 -2.31 -0.36 -1.09
N VAL A 82 -3.48 0.25 -0.99
CA VAL A 82 -3.65 1.71 -0.98
C VAL A 82 -3.88 2.16 0.46
N ARG A 83 -2.99 2.99 0.99
CA ARG A 83 -3.02 3.46 2.39
C ARG A 83 -2.77 4.97 2.45
N PRO A 84 -3.15 5.66 3.54
CA PRO A 84 -2.66 6.99 3.81
C PRO A 84 -1.13 7.00 3.81
N ASN A 85 -0.53 8.08 3.32
CA ASN A 85 0.92 8.19 3.30
C ASN A 85 1.49 8.15 4.73
N TYR A 86 2.44 7.25 4.97
CA TYR A 86 3.08 7.09 6.28
C TYR A 86 3.98 8.27 6.67
N GLN A 87 4.38 9.09 5.71
CA GLN A 87 5.32 10.19 5.88
C GLN A 87 4.67 11.58 5.74
N GLY A 88 3.36 11.67 5.59
CA GLY A 88 2.68 12.95 5.44
C GLY A 88 1.29 12.86 4.81
N SER A 89 0.92 13.87 4.03
CA SER A 89 -0.35 13.89 3.32
C SER A 89 -0.33 13.00 2.08
N GLY A 90 -1.53 12.70 1.57
CA GLY A 90 -1.73 11.92 0.36
C GLY A 90 -1.79 10.42 0.63
N THR A 91 -1.43 9.65 -0.39
CA THR A 91 -1.61 8.20 -0.45
C THR A 91 -0.28 7.52 -0.69
N TRP A 92 0.01 6.47 0.07
CA TRP A 92 1.04 5.50 -0.24
C TRP A 92 0.41 4.29 -0.94
N VAL A 93 1.07 3.78 -1.98
CA VAL A 93 0.66 2.56 -2.66
C VAL A 93 1.80 1.56 -2.69
N GLY A 94 1.49 0.36 -2.23
CA GLY A 94 2.33 -0.82 -2.40
C GLY A 94 1.66 -1.88 -3.26
N PHE A 95 2.41 -2.90 -3.62
CA PHE A 95 1.93 -4.07 -4.32
C PHE A 95 2.22 -5.32 -3.50
N ARG A 96 1.16 -6.06 -3.16
CA ARG A 96 1.24 -7.38 -2.57
C ARG A 96 1.18 -8.40 -3.69
N ALA A 97 2.24 -9.19 -3.86
CA ALA A 97 2.25 -10.27 -4.84
C ALA A 97 1.58 -11.54 -4.29
N ALA A 98 0.88 -12.27 -5.15
CA ALA A 98 0.40 -13.62 -4.87
C ALA A 98 0.26 -14.42 -6.17
N GLY A 99 0.61 -15.71 -6.15
CA GLY A 99 0.23 -16.65 -7.21
C GLY A 99 0.70 -16.34 -8.64
N GLY A 100 1.87 -15.71 -8.84
CA GLY A 100 2.44 -15.46 -10.17
C GLY A 100 1.89 -14.24 -10.93
N ALA A 101 0.86 -13.57 -10.40
CA ALA A 101 0.37 -12.31 -10.94
C ALA A 101 1.19 -11.14 -10.36
N GLY A 102 1.93 -10.37 -11.17
CA GLY A 102 2.59 -9.18 -10.62
C GLY A 102 3.45 -8.27 -11.49
N SER A 103 4.10 -8.76 -12.55
CA SER A 103 5.12 -7.94 -13.24
C SER A 103 4.55 -6.71 -13.96
N ASP A 104 3.39 -6.83 -14.61
CA ASP A 104 2.75 -5.71 -15.32
C ASP A 104 1.87 -4.83 -14.41
N ALA A 105 1.55 -5.31 -13.21
CA ALA A 105 0.61 -4.66 -12.30
C ALA A 105 1.20 -3.38 -11.69
N THR A 106 2.49 -3.36 -11.36
CA THR A 106 3.16 -2.19 -10.76
C THR A 106 3.28 -1.02 -11.72
N GLY A 107 3.53 -1.26 -13.01
CA GLY A 107 3.55 -0.21 -14.03
C GLY A 107 2.19 0.47 -14.21
N ASP A 108 1.11 -0.29 -14.11
CA ASP A 108 -0.24 0.27 -14.13
C ASP A 108 -0.52 1.12 -12.90
N ILE A 109 -0.11 0.66 -11.71
CA ILE A 109 -0.21 1.42 -10.46
C ILE A 109 0.54 2.75 -10.56
N SER A 110 1.78 2.75 -11.03
CA SER A 110 2.61 3.96 -11.10
C SER A 110 2.00 5.08 -11.94
N ALA A 111 1.15 4.76 -12.92
CA ALA A 111 0.49 5.79 -13.72
C ALA A 111 -0.70 6.46 -13.03
N CYS A 112 -1.12 5.95 -11.86
CA CYS A 112 -2.20 6.48 -11.05
C CYS A 112 -1.71 7.27 -9.83
N LEU A 113 -0.39 7.39 -9.67
CA LEU A 113 0.25 8.12 -8.56
C LEU A 113 0.52 9.57 -8.94
#